data_AF-A0A9E3W8M1-F1
#
_entry.id   AF-A0A9E3W8M1-F1
#
_cell.length_a   1.000
_cell.length_b   1.000
_cell.length_c   1.000
_cell.angle_alpha   90.00
_cell.angle_beta   90.00
_cell.angle_gamma   90.00
#
_symmetry.space_group_name_H-M   'P 1'
#
loop_
_entity.id
_entity.type
_entity.pdbx_description
1 polymer ?
#
loop_
_entity_poly.entity_id
_entity_poly.type
_entity_poly.pdbx_seq_one_letter_code
_entity_poly.pdbx_strand_id
1 'polypeptide(L)'
;MATRLRQCEICSPASSRGHSRSKKRKLVLECDELWSFVGSKAEQAWLWLALDADTRLIVGCASGPREKETAEELWYSLPPEYRQQAVCFTDFYQA
;
A
#
# COMPACT_ATOMS: atom_id res chain seq x y z
N MET A 1 -16.17 -22.80 -16.22
CA MET A 1 -14.73 -23.03 -15.97
C MET A 1 -14.28 -22.00 -14.97
N ALA A 2 -14.14 -22.41 -13.71
CA ALA A 2 -13.96 -21.52 -12.57
C ALA A 2 -12.47 -21.34 -12.26
N THR A 3 -11.93 -20.15 -12.52
CA THR A 3 -10.56 -19.81 -12.10
C THR A 3 -10.61 -19.11 -10.74
N ARG A 4 -10.29 -19.93 -9.75
CA ARG A 4 -10.17 -19.71 -8.32
C ARG A 4 -9.18 -18.56 -8.02
N LEU A 5 -9.71 -17.36 -7.76
CA LEU A 5 -8.93 -16.28 -7.14
C LEU A 5 -8.52 -16.73 -5.74
N ARG A 6 -7.23 -17.02 -5.60
CA ARG A 6 -6.63 -17.41 -4.33
C ARG A 6 -6.69 -16.23 -3.38
N GLN A 7 -7.49 -16.39 -2.36
CA GLN A 7 -7.39 -15.64 -1.12
C GLN A 7 -5.99 -15.89 -0.55
N CYS A 8 -5.12 -14.87 -0.59
CA CYS A 8 -3.93 -14.87 0.25
C CYS A 8 -4.41 -14.80 1.69
N GLU A 9 -4.32 -15.92 2.39
CA GLU A 9 -4.40 -15.98 3.85
C GLU A 9 -3.26 -15.10 4.39
N ILE A 10 -3.60 -13.84 4.65
CA ILE A 10 -2.78 -12.98 5.49
C ILE A 10 -2.82 -13.61 6.88
N CYS A 11 -1.66 -14.07 7.31
CA CYS A 11 -1.30 -14.58 8.62
C CYS A 11 -2.23 -14.06 9.73
N SER A 12 -3.07 -14.94 10.29
CA SER A 12 -3.72 -14.68 11.57
C SER A 12 -2.74 -15.04 12.69
N PRO A 13 -2.30 -14.11 13.56
CA PRO A 13 -1.83 -14.49 14.87
C PRO A 13 -3.03 -14.54 15.83
N ALA A 14 -3.14 -15.67 16.52
CA ALA A 14 -4.07 -15.86 17.63
C ALA A 14 -3.85 -14.82 18.76
N SER A 15 -4.95 -14.51 19.42
CA SER A 15 -5.11 -13.72 20.65
C SER A 15 -3.93 -13.72 21.64
N SER A 16 -3.49 -12.53 22.04
CA SER A 16 -3.18 -12.24 23.45
C SER A 16 -3.39 -10.75 23.75
N ARG A 17 -4.39 -10.45 24.58
CA ARG A 17 -4.60 -9.16 25.23
C ARG A 17 -3.35 -8.82 26.05
N GLY A 18 -2.56 -7.88 25.54
CA GLY A 18 -1.51 -7.20 26.28
C GLY A 18 -1.58 -5.71 25.96
N HIS A 19 -2.22 -4.92 26.83
CA HIS A 19 -2.09 -3.46 26.78
C HIS A 19 -0.67 -3.10 27.26
N SER A 20 0.33 -3.33 26.42
CA SER A 20 1.56 -2.54 26.51
C SER A 20 1.22 -1.19 25.90
N ARG A 21 1.38 -0.10 26.66
CA ARG A 21 1.36 1.25 26.08
C ARG A 21 2.63 1.39 25.25
N SER A 22 2.65 0.76 24.08
CA SER A 22 3.65 1.03 23.06
C SER A 22 3.55 2.51 22.73
N LYS A 23 4.69 3.22 22.78
CA LYS A 23 4.73 4.64 22.41
C LYS A 23 4.15 4.74 21.00
N LYS A 24 3.11 5.55 20.82
CA LYS A 24 2.54 5.81 19.49
C LYS A 24 3.64 6.48 18.66
N ARG A 25 4.26 5.70 17.78
CA ARG A 25 5.17 6.24 16.76
C ARG A 25 4.36 7.08 15.78
N LYS A 26 4.96 8.15 15.29
CA LYS A 26 4.34 8.97 14.24
C LYS A 26 4.38 8.14 12.97
N LEU A 27 3.22 7.69 12.49
CA LEU A 27 3.14 6.96 11.23
C LEU A 27 3.31 7.96 10.09
N VAL A 28 4.37 7.80 9.32
CA VAL A 28 4.65 8.59 8.12
C VAL A 28 4.74 7.64 6.95
N LEU A 29 3.91 7.88 5.93
CA LEU A 29 3.93 7.12 4.69
C LEU A 29 4.55 7.98 3.58
N GLU A 30 5.50 7.39 2.86
CA GLU A 30 5.99 7.87 1.58
C GLU A 30 5.23 7.10 0.49
N CYS A 31 4.38 7.81 -0.25
CA CYS A 31 3.64 7.24 -1.37
C CYS A 31 4.34 7.64 -2.67
N ASP A 32 4.66 6.65 -3.50
CA ASP A 32 5.41 6.83 -4.74
C ASP A 32 4.74 6.11 -5.92
N GLU A 33 4.98 6.64 -7.11
CA GLU A 33 4.42 6.21 -8.38
C GLU A 33 5.54 5.63 -9.26
N LEU A 34 5.48 4.32 -9.46
CA LEU A 34 6.47 3.59 -10.24
C LEU A 34 5.82 3.08 -11.52
N TRP A 35 6.62 3.00 -12.59
CA TRP A 35 6.21 2.34 -13.81
C TRP A 35 7.32 1.44 -14.32
N SER A 36 6.92 0.33 -14.92
CA SER A 36 7.84 -0.62 -15.54
C SER A 36 7.16 -1.28 -16.75
N PHE A 37 7.94 -2.02 -17.52
CA PHE A 37 7.44 -2.80 -18.64
C PHE A 37 7.30 -4.26 -18.24
N VAL A 38 6.16 -4.88 -18.55
CA VAL A 38 5.92 -6.30 -18.27
C VAL A 38 5.95 -7.06 -19.58
N GLY A 39 6.94 -7.93 -19.76
CA GLY A 39 7.12 -8.74 -20.98
C GLY A 39 7.66 -7.95 -22.18
N SER A 40 7.02 -6.85 -22.57
CA SER A 40 7.40 -6.03 -23.72
C SER A 40 7.39 -4.53 -23.40
N LYS A 41 8.18 -3.72 -24.13
CA LYS A 41 8.19 -2.25 -23.99
C LYS A 41 6.88 -1.58 -24.42
N ALA A 42 6.00 -2.29 -25.11
CA ALA A 42 4.68 -1.80 -25.47
C ALA A 42 3.68 -1.90 -24.30
N GLU A 43 3.97 -2.76 -23.32
CA GLU A 43 3.12 -3.01 -22.16
C GLU A 43 3.70 -2.32 -20.92
N GLN A 44 3.40 -1.02 -20.82
CA GLN A 44 3.73 -0.24 -19.63
C GLN A 44 2.71 -0.52 -18.52
N ALA A 45 3.20 -0.93 -17.36
CA ALA A 45 2.42 -1.12 -16.15
C ALA A 45 2.80 -0.05 -15.12
N TRP A 46 1.80 0.45 -14.42
CA TRP A 46 1.93 1.43 -13.35
C TRP A 46 1.64 0.76 -12.01
N LEU A 47 2.42 1.16 -11.00
CA LEU A 47 2.37 0.64 -9.65
C LEU A 47 2.45 1.80 -8.68
N TRP A 48 1.48 1.85 -7.79
CA TRP A 48 1.46 2.73 -6.63
C TRP A 48 2.00 1.98 -5.43
N LEU A 49 2.92 2.57 -4.69
CA LEU A 49 3.47 2.01 -3.46
C LEU A 49 3.31 2.98 -2.30
N ALA A 50 2.97 2.43 -1.13
CA ALA A 50 3.00 3.16 0.14
C ALA A 50 4.04 2.51 1.06
N LEU A 51 5.08 3.26 1.38
CA LEU A 51 6.19 2.85 2.22
C LEU A 51 6.10 3.54 3.58
N ASP A 52 6.33 2.81 4.66
CA ASP A 52 6.57 3.42 5.97
C ASP A 52 7.96 4.05 6.00
N ALA A 53 8.03 5.36 6.23
CA ALA A 53 9.29 6.11 6.17
C ALA A 53 10.33 5.63 7.19
N ASP A 54 9.88 5.12 8.34
CA ASP A 54 10.75 4.66 9.42
C ASP A 54 11.28 3.25 9.15
N THR A 55 10.39 2.34 8.75
CA THR A 55 10.74 0.91 8.61
C THR A 55 11.14 0.53 7.19
N ARG A 56 10.87 1.40 6.20
CA ARG A 56 11.02 1.15 4.76
C ARG A 56 10.26 -0.09 4.26
N LEU A 57 9.26 -0.53 5.02
CA LEU A 57 8.39 -1.63 4.63
C LEU A 57 7.25 -1.13 3.74
N ILE A 58 6.86 -1.96 2.79
CA ILE A 58 5.68 -1.72 1.96
C ILE A 58 4.44 -2.02 2.81
N VAL A 59 3.61 -1.01 3.01
CA VAL A 59 2.38 -1.06 3.80
C VAL A 59 1.15 -1.25 2.90
N GLY A 60 1.25 -0.82 1.64
CA GLY A 60 0.20 -0.98 0.65
C GLY A 60 0.75 -0.85 -0.76
N CYS A 61 0.04 -1.44 -1.72
CA CYS A 61 0.33 -1.32 -3.14
C CYS A 61 -0.95 -1.43 -3.96
N ALA A 62 -0.98 -0.74 -5.10
CA ALA A 62 -2.05 -0.89 -6.09
C ALA A 62 -1.45 -0.84 -7.50
N SER A 63 -1.97 -1.65 -8.41
CA SER A 63 -1.56 -1.67 -9.81
C SER A 63 -2.72 -1.23 -10.69
N GLY A 64 -2.48 -0.27 -11.56
CA GLY A 64 -3.51 0.33 -12.39
C GLY A 64 -2.99 1.63 -12.99
N PRO A 65 -3.74 2.27 -13.89
CA PRO A 65 -3.35 3.55 -14.51
C PRO A 65 -2.90 4.59 -13.48
N ARG A 66 -2.20 5.62 -13.96
CA ARG A 66 -1.85 6.80 -13.16
C ARG A 66 -3.07 7.71 -12.98
N GLU A 67 -4.12 7.17 -12.37
CA GLU A 67 -5.42 7.81 -12.21
C GLU A 67 -5.82 7.82 -10.72
N LYS A 68 -6.80 8.67 -10.39
CA LYS A 68 -7.27 8.87 -9.00
C LYS A 68 -7.83 7.58 -8.42
N GLU A 69 -8.49 6.79 -9.25
CA GLU A 69 -9.12 5.53 -8.94
C GLU A 69 -8.07 4.54 -8.39
N THR A 70 -6.91 4.44 -9.03
CA THR A 70 -5.82 3.56 -8.55
C THR A 70 -5.16 4.10 -7.27
N ALA A 71 -5.10 5.41 -7.08
CA ALA A 71 -4.66 6.00 -5.81
C ALA A 71 -5.66 5.72 -4.66
N GLU A 72 -6.96 5.69 -4.95
CA GLU A 72 -7.98 5.27 -3.98
C GLU A 72 -7.84 3.78 -3.64
N GLU A 73 -7.56 2.92 -4.63
CA GLU A 73 -7.26 1.50 -4.39
C GLU A 73 -6.03 1.32 -3.49
N LEU A 74 -4.97 2.11 -3.70
CA LEU A 74 -3.82 2.14 -2.79
C LEU A 74 -4.27 2.48 -1.38
N TRP A 75 -5.06 3.55 -1.21
CA TRP A 75 -5.56 3.96 0.10
C TRP A 75 -6.35 2.85 0.79
N TYR A 76 -7.24 2.17 0.08
CA TYR A 76 -8.02 1.06 0.63
C TYR A 76 -7.18 -0.19 0.95
N SER A 77 -6.04 -0.39 0.27
CA SER A 77 -5.09 -1.46 0.59
C SER A 77 -4.41 -1.29 1.95
N LEU A 78 -4.37 -0.07 2.49
CA LEU A 78 -3.68 0.23 3.74
C LEU A 78 -4.43 -0.31 4.97
N PRO A 79 -3.70 -0.84 5.97
CA PRO A 79 -4.28 -1.24 7.24
C PRO A 79 -5.00 -0.07 7.92
N PRO A 80 -6.09 -0.31 8.67
CA PRO A 80 -6.87 0.74 9.32
C PRO A 80 -6.06 1.67 10.21
N GLU A 81 -5.02 1.16 10.88
CA GLU A 81 -4.17 1.97 11.76
C GLU A 81 -3.45 3.09 10.99
N TYR A 82 -2.96 2.80 9.78
CA TYR A 82 -2.31 3.78 8.92
C TYR A 82 -3.32 4.78 8.36
N ARG A 83 -4.49 4.32 7.91
CA ARG A 83 -5.53 5.23 7.38
C ARG A 83 -6.03 6.27 8.40
N GLN A 84 -6.00 5.95 9.69
CA GLN A 84 -6.50 6.84 10.74
C GLN A 84 -5.44 7.82 11.28
N GLN A 85 -4.16 7.44 11.24
CA GLN A 85 -3.10 8.12 12.00
C GLN A 85 -1.87 8.49 11.16
N ALA A 86 -1.74 7.98 9.94
CA ALA A 86 -0.59 8.24 9.10
C ALA A 86 -0.68 9.59 8.39
N VAL A 87 0.45 10.30 8.37
CA VAL A 87 0.66 11.43 7.48
C VAL A 87 1.27 10.88 6.19
N CYS A 88 0.59 11.08 5.07
CA CYS A 88 1.06 10.62 3.76
C CYS A 88 1.75 11.78 3.03
N PHE A 89 2.95 11.52 2.54
CA PHE A 89 3.67 12.40 1.63
C PHE A 89 3.67 11.75 0.25
N THR A 90 3.17 12.49 -0.72
CA THR A 90 3.29 12.21 -2.15
C THR A 90 3.96 13.44 -2.76
N ASP A 91 4.72 13.25 -3.83
CA ASP A 91 5.36 14.34 -4.55
C ASP A 91 4.38 15.17 -5.40
N PHE A 92 3.07 14.85 -5.35
CA PHE A 92 1.98 15.60 -5.99
C PHE A 92 2.29 15.95 -7.45
N TYR A 93 3.00 15.09 -8.17
CA TYR A 93 3.41 15.40 -9.53
C TYR A 93 2.15 15.62 -10.39
N GLN A 94 1.92 16.88 -10.76
CA GLN A 94 0.91 17.27 -11.73
C GLN A 94 1.45 16.88 -13.11
N ALA A 95 0.86 15.83 -13.69
CA ALA A 95 1.06 15.50 -15.10
C ALA A 95 0.30 16.48 -16.01
#